data_AF-A6I1G7-F1
#
_entry.id   AF-A6I1G7-F1
#
_cell.length_a   1.000
_cell.length_b   1.000
_cell.length_c   1.000
_cell.angle_alpha   90.00
_cell.angle_beta   90.00
_cell.angle_gamma   90.00
#
_symmetry.space_group_name_H-M   'P 1'
#
loop_
_entity.id
_entity.type
_entity.pdbx_description
1 polymer ?
#
loop_
_entity_poly.entity_id
_entity_poly.type
_entity_poly.pdbx_seq_one_letter_code
_entity_poly.pdbx_strand_id
1 'polypeptide(L)'
;MALSAASPFYRGYVSDIDCRWGVISASVDDRTREERGLEPLKNNRFKISKSRYDSIDSYLSKCGEKYNDIDLTIDTEIYEQLLEEGIDHLLAQHVAHLFIRDPLTLFEEKIHLDDANESDHFENIQSTNWQTMRFKPPPPNSDIGWRVEFRPMEVQLTDFENSAYVVFVVLLTRVILSYKLDFLIPLSKVDENMKVAQERDAVLQGMFYFRKDICKGGNAVVDGCSKAQTSSEPSAEEYTLMSIDTIINGKEGVFPGLIPILNSYLENMEVDVDTRCSILNYLKLIKKRASGELMTVARWMREFIANHPDYKQDSVITDEINYSLILKCNQIANELCECPELLGSGFRKAKYSGGKSDPSD
;
A
#
# COMPACT_ATOMS: atom_id res chain seq x y z
N MET A 1 2.87 -2.51 3.28
CA MET A 1 3.18 -3.87 2.81
C MET A 1 3.82 -4.71 3.91
N ALA A 2 5.09 -4.49 4.29
CA ALA A 2 5.79 -5.29 5.31
C ALA A 2 4.99 -5.51 6.62
N LEU A 3 4.46 -4.42 7.19
CA LEU A 3 3.66 -4.47 8.43
C LEU A 3 2.41 -5.37 8.36
N SER A 4 1.86 -5.60 7.16
CA SER A 4 0.64 -6.39 6.95
C SER A 4 0.93 -7.79 6.39
N ALA A 5 2.18 -8.19 6.25
CA ALA A 5 2.61 -9.47 5.65
C ALA A 5 1.71 -10.67 5.99
N ALA A 6 1.21 -11.38 4.98
CA ALA A 6 0.28 -12.51 5.15
C ALA A 6 0.40 -13.62 4.09
N SER A 7 1.40 -13.59 3.20
CA SER A 7 1.52 -14.56 2.09
C SER A 7 2.88 -15.26 2.06
N PRO A 8 3.20 -16.14 3.05
CA PRO A 8 4.51 -16.76 3.14
C PRO A 8 4.68 -18.00 2.23
N PHE A 9 3.61 -18.52 1.64
CA PHE A 9 3.57 -19.83 0.98
C PHE A 9 3.01 -19.75 -0.43
N TYR A 10 3.63 -20.48 -1.36
CA TYR A 10 3.17 -20.54 -2.75
C TYR A 10 3.29 -21.95 -3.31
N ARG A 11 2.24 -22.41 -4.00
CA ARG A 11 2.21 -23.70 -4.72
C ARG A 11 2.61 -24.92 -3.87
N GLY A 12 2.27 -24.92 -2.58
CA GLY A 12 2.63 -26.01 -1.67
C GLY A 12 4.05 -25.93 -1.10
N TYR A 13 4.71 -24.78 -1.23
CA TYR A 13 6.07 -24.57 -0.72
C TYR A 13 6.17 -23.35 0.20
N VAL A 14 7.04 -23.48 1.19
CA VAL A 14 7.51 -22.34 1.98
C VAL A 14 8.39 -21.45 1.11
N SER A 15 8.02 -20.17 0.97
CA SER A 15 8.81 -19.20 0.19
C SER A 15 9.71 -18.36 1.09
N ASP A 16 10.67 -17.63 0.52
CA ASP A 16 11.54 -16.68 1.25
C ASP A 16 11.03 -15.23 1.18
N ILE A 17 9.73 -15.05 0.90
CA ILE A 17 9.02 -13.77 0.89
C ILE A 17 7.75 -13.87 1.73
N ASP A 18 7.27 -12.75 2.26
CA ASP A 18 6.11 -12.70 3.17
C ASP A 18 4.89 -11.96 2.60
N CYS A 19 5.02 -11.38 1.40
CA CYS A 19 3.99 -10.57 0.76
C CYS A 19 3.71 -11.03 -0.67
N ARG A 20 2.48 -10.78 -1.15
CA ARG A 20 2.02 -11.23 -2.47
C ARG A 20 2.50 -10.41 -3.67
N TRP A 21 3.07 -9.24 -3.43
CA TRP A 21 3.23 -8.20 -4.45
C TRP A 21 3.97 -8.68 -5.70
N GLY A 22 5.17 -9.25 -5.54
CA GLY A 22 5.96 -9.75 -6.66
C GLY A 22 5.32 -10.91 -7.40
N VAL A 23 4.56 -11.77 -6.70
CA VAL A 23 3.81 -12.87 -7.34
C VAL A 23 2.68 -12.32 -8.20
N ILE A 24 1.90 -11.35 -7.69
CA ILE A 24 0.83 -10.73 -8.49
C ILE A 24 1.43 -9.94 -9.66
N SER A 25 2.48 -9.16 -9.41
CA SER A 25 3.20 -8.40 -10.44
C SER A 25 3.61 -9.27 -11.62
N ALA A 26 4.19 -10.44 -11.33
CA ALA A 26 4.59 -11.41 -12.35
C ALA A 26 3.41 -12.14 -13.01
N SER A 27 2.28 -12.31 -12.32
CA SER A 27 1.14 -13.07 -12.84
C SER A 27 0.38 -12.37 -13.98
N VAL A 28 0.54 -11.05 -14.10
CA VAL A 28 -0.09 -10.19 -15.12
C VAL A 28 0.93 -9.36 -15.88
N ASP A 29 2.20 -9.77 -15.88
CA ASP A 29 3.25 -9.13 -16.67
C ASP A 29 3.12 -9.57 -18.13
N ASP A 30 2.51 -8.71 -18.94
CA ASP A 30 2.25 -8.90 -20.36
C ASP A 30 3.44 -8.50 -21.25
N ARG A 31 4.52 -7.98 -20.68
CA ARG A 31 5.65 -7.50 -21.47
C ARG A 31 6.29 -8.62 -22.28
N THR A 32 6.36 -8.39 -23.58
CA THR A 32 7.15 -9.16 -24.53
C THR A 32 8.64 -9.14 -24.17
N ARG A 33 9.42 -9.94 -24.89
CA ARG A 33 10.88 -9.96 -24.73
C ARG A 33 11.52 -8.65 -25.20
N GLU A 34 10.95 -8.02 -26.23
CA GLU A 34 11.41 -6.72 -26.73
C GLU A 34 11.12 -5.61 -25.69
N GLU A 35 9.91 -5.56 -25.13
CA GLU A 35 9.54 -4.55 -24.12
C GLU A 35 10.36 -4.68 -22.84
N ARG A 36 10.72 -5.91 -22.43
CA ARG A 36 11.66 -6.14 -21.32
C ARG A 36 13.11 -5.77 -21.66
N GLY A 37 13.39 -5.39 -22.90
CA GLY A 37 14.74 -5.10 -23.39
C GLY A 37 15.65 -6.33 -23.47
N LEU A 38 15.07 -7.54 -23.51
CA LEU A 38 15.81 -8.78 -23.72
C LEU A 38 16.13 -9.00 -25.21
N GLU A 39 15.37 -8.35 -26.09
CA GLU A 39 15.55 -8.32 -27.55
C GLU A 39 15.39 -6.89 -28.08
N PRO A 40 15.99 -6.52 -29.23
CA PRO A 40 15.76 -5.21 -29.84
C PRO A 40 14.30 -5.01 -30.24
N LEU A 41 13.80 -3.78 -30.10
CA LEU A 41 12.46 -3.40 -30.56
C LEU A 41 12.35 -3.58 -32.09
N LYS A 42 11.36 -4.36 -32.51
CA LYS A 42 11.01 -4.56 -33.92
C LYS A 42 9.51 -4.45 -34.15
N ASN A 43 8.73 -5.03 -33.25
CA ASN A 43 7.27 -5.06 -33.32
C ASN A 43 6.61 -4.17 -32.26
N ASN A 44 7.31 -3.91 -31.15
CA ASN A 44 6.81 -3.08 -30.06
C ASN A 44 7.38 -1.67 -30.13
N ARG A 45 6.63 -0.70 -29.60
CA ARG A 45 7.01 0.73 -29.59
C ARG A 45 7.94 1.09 -28.44
N PHE A 46 7.79 0.42 -27.29
CA PHE A 46 8.37 0.86 -26.02
C PHE A 46 9.23 -0.21 -25.38
N LYS A 47 10.32 0.21 -24.72
CA LYS A 47 10.99 -0.59 -23.70
C LYS A 47 10.42 -0.18 -22.35
N ILE A 48 9.89 -1.13 -21.58
CA ILE A 48 9.10 -0.88 -20.38
C ILE A 48 9.75 -1.55 -19.16
N SER A 49 10.13 -0.74 -18.17
CA SER A 49 10.93 -1.16 -17.01
C SER A 49 10.18 -2.03 -16.00
N LYS A 50 8.89 -1.78 -15.78
CA LYS A 50 8.04 -2.48 -14.80
C LYS A 50 6.87 -3.22 -15.45
N SER A 51 6.34 -4.23 -14.73
CA SER A 51 5.03 -4.82 -15.08
C SER A 51 3.95 -3.74 -14.99
N ARG A 52 2.81 -3.92 -15.68
CA ARG A 52 1.63 -3.05 -15.49
C ARG A 52 1.04 -3.16 -14.09
N TYR A 53 1.41 -4.20 -13.35
CA TYR A 53 1.21 -4.30 -11.90
C TYR A 53 2.54 -4.08 -11.19
N ASP A 54 2.79 -2.90 -10.63
CA ASP A 54 4.01 -2.59 -9.87
C ASP A 54 3.88 -1.32 -9.00
N SER A 55 4.93 -0.88 -8.31
CA SER A 55 4.94 0.42 -7.60
C SER A 55 4.58 1.59 -8.51
N ILE A 56 4.11 2.70 -7.91
CA ILE A 56 3.89 3.95 -8.65
C ILE A 56 5.15 4.42 -9.39
N ASP A 57 4.95 5.09 -10.53
CA ASP A 57 6.03 5.51 -11.42
C ASP A 57 6.25 7.03 -11.47
N SER A 58 5.35 7.82 -10.89
CA SER A 58 5.43 9.28 -10.89
C SER A 58 4.66 9.89 -9.72
N TYR A 59 5.23 10.92 -9.08
CA TYR A 59 4.47 11.88 -8.30
C TYR A 59 3.75 12.87 -9.22
N LEU A 60 2.51 13.21 -8.85
CA LEU A 60 1.66 14.16 -9.58
C LEU A 60 1.79 15.60 -9.09
N SER A 61 2.46 15.81 -7.95
CA SER A 61 2.58 17.14 -7.35
C SER A 61 3.87 17.82 -7.78
N LYS A 62 3.81 19.14 -7.97
CA LYS A 62 5.00 19.96 -8.26
C LYS A 62 6.14 19.78 -7.25
N CYS A 63 5.80 19.50 -5.99
CA CYS A 63 6.81 19.29 -4.94
C CYS A 63 7.42 17.89 -5.00
N GLY A 64 6.68 16.94 -5.57
CA GLY A 64 7.13 15.59 -5.87
C GLY A 64 7.99 15.48 -7.13
N GLU A 65 7.94 16.47 -8.04
CA GLU A 65 8.66 16.42 -9.31
C GLU A 65 10.16 16.16 -9.14
N LYS A 66 10.83 16.84 -8.19
CA LYS A 66 12.25 16.62 -7.89
C LYS A 66 12.59 15.19 -7.41
N TYR A 67 11.56 14.42 -7.04
CA TYR A 67 11.65 13.04 -6.58
C TYR A 67 11.22 12.02 -7.65
N ASN A 68 10.81 12.47 -8.84
CA ASN A 68 10.61 11.61 -10.00
C ASN A 68 11.98 11.28 -10.64
N ASP A 69 12.78 10.48 -9.95
CA ASP A 69 14.18 10.19 -10.27
C ASP A 69 14.41 8.86 -11.01
N ILE A 70 13.34 8.26 -11.51
CA ILE A 70 13.37 7.05 -12.34
C ILE A 70 13.04 7.39 -13.79
N ASP A 71 13.56 6.60 -14.72
CA ASP A 71 13.23 6.73 -16.14
C ASP A 71 11.75 6.34 -16.36
N LEU A 72 10.98 7.28 -16.91
CA LEU A 72 9.54 7.11 -17.13
C LEU A 72 9.25 7.06 -18.63
N THR A 73 9.00 5.86 -19.13
CA THR A 73 8.55 5.64 -20.50
C THR A 73 7.15 6.21 -20.69
N ILE A 74 6.95 7.08 -21.68
CA ILE A 74 5.64 7.68 -21.98
C ILE A 74 5.34 7.60 -23.48
N ASP A 75 4.06 7.62 -23.84
CA ASP A 75 3.64 7.91 -25.21
C ASP A 75 3.68 9.43 -25.45
N THR A 76 4.65 9.89 -26.25
CA THR A 76 4.89 11.32 -26.49
C THR A 76 3.72 11.99 -27.21
N GLU A 77 3.02 11.29 -28.11
CA GLU A 77 1.88 11.86 -28.86
C GLU A 77 0.72 12.16 -27.90
N ILE A 78 0.41 11.22 -27.01
CA ILE A 78 -0.62 11.40 -25.96
C ILE A 78 -0.21 12.50 -24.97
N TYR A 79 1.06 12.53 -24.59
CA TYR A 79 1.59 13.57 -23.71
C TYR A 79 1.41 14.98 -24.29
N GLU A 80 1.82 15.18 -25.54
CA GLU A 80 1.68 16.46 -26.24
C GLU A 80 0.21 16.86 -26.40
N GLN A 81 -0.66 15.92 -26.79
CA GLN A 81 -2.10 16.17 -26.89
C GLN A 81 -2.69 16.64 -25.55
N LEU A 82 -2.34 16.01 -24.44
CA LEU A 82 -2.84 16.40 -23.11
C LEU A 82 -2.36 17.81 -22.70
N LEU A 83 -1.13 18.18 -23.05
CA LEU A 83 -0.61 19.53 -22.80
C LEU A 83 -1.35 20.59 -23.63
N GLU A 84 -1.64 20.32 -24.89
CA GLU A 84 -2.39 21.22 -25.78
C GLU A 84 -3.81 21.48 -25.26
N GLU A 85 -4.44 20.46 -24.68
CA GLU A 85 -5.75 20.55 -24.01
C GLU A 85 -5.70 21.16 -22.60
N GLY A 86 -4.52 21.59 -22.15
CA GLY A 86 -4.34 22.34 -20.90
C GLY A 86 -4.18 21.51 -19.63
N ILE A 87 -3.93 20.20 -19.75
CA ILE A 87 -3.54 19.35 -18.61
C ILE A 87 -2.10 19.70 -18.20
N ASP A 88 -1.84 19.83 -16.90
CA ASP A 88 -0.50 20.12 -16.41
C ASP A 88 0.49 18.98 -16.73
N HIS A 89 1.78 19.31 -16.84
CA HIS A 89 2.75 18.36 -17.37
C HIS A 89 2.93 17.11 -16.50
N LEU A 90 2.73 17.16 -15.18
CA LEU A 90 2.92 15.99 -14.32
C LEU A 90 1.76 15.02 -14.46
N LEU A 91 0.54 15.55 -14.53
CA LEU A 91 -0.64 14.74 -14.79
C LEU A 91 -0.65 14.20 -16.22
N ALA A 92 -0.28 15.02 -17.22
CA ALA A 92 -0.15 14.59 -18.61
C ALA A 92 0.88 13.46 -18.74
N GLN A 93 2.04 13.60 -18.09
CA GLN A 93 3.10 12.59 -18.08
C GLN A 93 2.62 11.28 -17.43
N HIS A 94 1.89 11.36 -16.32
CA HIS A 94 1.30 10.20 -15.66
C HIS A 94 0.33 9.45 -16.58
N VAL A 95 -0.62 10.16 -17.21
CA VAL A 95 -1.59 9.53 -18.12
C VAL A 95 -0.89 8.94 -19.35
N ALA A 96 0.03 9.67 -19.96
CA ALA A 96 0.82 9.19 -21.09
C ALA A 96 1.64 7.93 -20.76
N HIS A 97 2.10 7.78 -19.51
CA HIS A 97 2.73 6.55 -19.03
C HIS A 97 1.75 5.37 -18.98
N LEU A 98 0.51 5.57 -18.46
CA LEU A 98 -0.48 4.49 -18.40
C LEU A 98 -0.82 3.92 -19.79
N PHE A 99 -0.81 4.79 -20.80
CA PHE A 99 -1.16 4.49 -22.19
C PHE A 99 -0.03 3.88 -23.02
N ILE A 100 1.14 3.59 -22.42
CA ILE A 100 2.15 2.73 -23.09
C ILE A 100 1.71 1.25 -23.14
N ARG A 101 0.58 0.92 -22.51
CA ARG A 101 0.02 -0.43 -22.40
C ARG A 101 -1.11 -0.63 -23.39
N ASP A 102 -1.16 -1.83 -23.95
CA ASP A 102 -2.31 -2.27 -24.72
C ASP A 102 -3.51 -2.61 -23.81
N PRO A 103 -4.75 -2.44 -24.31
CA PRO A 103 -5.95 -2.93 -23.64
C PRO A 103 -5.97 -4.46 -23.64
N LEU A 104 -6.15 -5.07 -22.47
CA LEU A 104 -6.15 -6.55 -22.32
C LEU A 104 -7.48 -7.18 -22.66
N THR A 105 -8.57 -6.45 -22.46
CA THR A 105 -9.94 -6.96 -22.59
C THR A 105 -10.82 -5.88 -23.18
N LEU A 106 -11.45 -6.15 -24.31
CA LEU A 106 -12.45 -5.26 -24.93
C LEU A 106 -13.62 -6.11 -25.42
N PHE A 107 -14.82 -5.75 -25.00
CA PHE A 107 -16.04 -6.40 -25.49
C PHE A 107 -16.49 -5.76 -26.80
N GLU A 108 -17.03 -6.57 -27.72
CA GLU A 108 -17.43 -6.12 -29.06
C GLU A 108 -18.47 -4.99 -28.98
N GLU A 109 -19.39 -5.08 -28.02
CA GLU A 109 -20.44 -4.09 -27.77
C GLU A 109 -19.88 -2.76 -27.25
N LYS A 110 -18.62 -2.74 -26.80
CA LYS A 110 -17.94 -1.57 -26.22
C LYS A 110 -16.89 -0.96 -27.16
N ILE A 111 -16.83 -1.38 -28.43
CA ILE A 111 -15.91 -0.81 -29.42
C ILE A 111 -16.26 0.66 -29.74
N HIS A 112 -17.54 0.99 -29.86
CA HIS A 112 -18.02 2.32 -30.19
C HIS A 112 -18.84 2.89 -29.04
N LEU A 113 -18.35 3.97 -28.43
CA LEU A 113 -18.96 4.61 -27.26
C LEU A 113 -19.15 6.11 -27.48
N ASP A 114 -19.94 6.72 -26.61
CA ASP A 114 -20.07 8.18 -26.53
C ASP A 114 -19.07 8.74 -25.50
N ASP A 115 -17.91 9.20 -25.99
CA ASP A 115 -16.82 9.72 -25.16
C ASP A 115 -17.23 10.93 -24.28
N ALA A 116 -18.35 11.60 -24.58
CA ALA A 116 -18.85 12.69 -23.74
C ALA A 116 -19.55 12.19 -22.46
N ASN A 117 -20.01 10.94 -22.44
CA ASN A 117 -20.84 10.39 -21.37
C ASN A 117 -20.32 9.06 -20.81
N GLU A 118 -19.41 8.38 -21.51
CA GLU A 118 -18.81 7.12 -21.12
C GLU A 118 -17.29 7.27 -20.98
N SER A 119 -16.72 6.55 -20.02
CA SER A 119 -15.27 6.56 -19.76
C SER A 119 -14.65 5.16 -19.88
N ASP A 120 -15.38 4.19 -20.45
CA ASP A 120 -14.97 2.78 -20.47
C ASP A 120 -13.65 2.56 -21.22
N HIS A 121 -13.37 3.32 -22.30
CA HIS A 121 -12.10 3.22 -23.03
C HIS A 121 -10.93 3.69 -22.17
N PHE A 122 -11.08 4.79 -21.45
CA PHE A 122 -10.10 5.24 -20.47
C PHE A 122 -9.94 4.22 -19.33
N GLU A 123 -11.06 3.75 -18.78
CA GLU A 123 -11.07 2.75 -17.70
C GLU A 123 -10.47 1.41 -18.14
N ASN A 124 -10.50 1.05 -19.42
CA ASN A 124 -9.83 -0.15 -19.93
C ASN A 124 -8.32 -0.11 -19.63
N ILE A 125 -7.68 1.04 -19.88
CA ILE A 125 -6.26 1.25 -19.59
C ILE A 125 -6.03 1.53 -18.10
N GLN A 126 -6.79 2.44 -17.51
CA GLN A 126 -6.62 2.85 -16.11
C GLN A 126 -6.84 1.68 -15.13
N SER A 127 -7.90 0.90 -15.33
CA SER A 127 -8.25 -0.19 -14.43
C SER A 127 -7.25 -1.34 -14.48
N THR A 128 -6.52 -1.48 -15.59
CA THR A 128 -5.52 -2.53 -15.84
C THR A 128 -4.07 -2.07 -15.66
N ASN A 129 -3.85 -0.83 -15.22
CA ASN A 129 -2.58 -0.41 -14.62
C ASN A 129 -2.73 -0.49 -13.08
N TRP A 130 -2.17 -1.54 -12.48
CA TRP A 130 -2.39 -1.90 -11.08
C TRP A 130 -1.22 -1.47 -10.20
N GLN A 131 -1.19 -0.20 -9.82
CA GLN A 131 -0.11 0.33 -9.00
C GLN A 131 -0.32 0.19 -7.48
N THR A 132 0.69 0.54 -6.66
CA THR A 132 0.56 0.63 -5.19
C THR A 132 -0.44 1.71 -4.76
N MET A 133 -0.61 2.74 -5.57
CA MET A 133 -1.64 3.76 -5.43
C MET A 133 -2.36 3.93 -6.76
N ARG A 134 -3.64 4.33 -6.74
CA ARG A 134 -4.36 4.71 -7.96
C ARG A 134 -5.03 6.06 -7.79
N PHE A 135 -4.73 6.99 -8.68
CA PHE A 135 -5.44 8.25 -8.80
C PHE A 135 -6.67 8.02 -9.67
N LYS A 136 -7.87 8.24 -9.13
CA LYS A 136 -9.14 7.91 -9.79
C LYS A 136 -9.90 9.19 -10.14
N PRO A 137 -10.00 9.54 -11.44
CA PRO A 137 -10.88 10.61 -11.89
C PRO A 137 -12.35 10.37 -11.48
N PRO A 138 -13.15 11.44 -11.39
CA PRO A 138 -14.59 11.31 -11.21
C PRO A 138 -15.21 10.61 -12.43
N PRO A 139 -16.13 9.65 -12.25
CA PRO A 139 -16.90 9.09 -13.36
C PRO A 139 -17.78 10.19 -14.00
N PRO A 140 -18.02 10.14 -15.32
CA PRO A 140 -19.01 10.99 -15.97
C PRO A 140 -20.37 10.86 -15.28
N ASN A 141 -21.11 11.97 -15.17
CA ASN A 141 -22.49 11.98 -14.66
C ASN A 141 -22.66 11.41 -13.23
N SER A 142 -21.64 11.52 -12.38
CA SER A 142 -21.66 11.06 -10.98
C SER A 142 -21.33 12.18 -10.00
N ASP A 143 -21.81 12.05 -8.76
CA ASP A 143 -21.47 12.91 -7.61
C ASP A 143 -20.11 12.53 -6.95
N ILE A 144 -19.49 11.44 -7.42
CA ILE A 144 -18.20 10.97 -6.93
C ILE A 144 -17.07 11.91 -7.39
N GLY A 145 -16.31 12.45 -6.44
CA GLY A 145 -15.14 13.28 -6.72
C GLY A 145 -13.84 12.51 -7.04
N TRP A 146 -12.74 13.26 -7.12
CA TRP A 146 -11.38 12.71 -7.24
C TRP A 146 -11.02 11.85 -6.04
N ARG A 147 -10.48 10.65 -6.30
CA ARG A 147 -10.14 9.71 -5.24
C ARG A 147 -8.71 9.19 -5.39
N VAL A 148 -8.16 8.75 -4.27
CA VAL A 148 -6.89 8.03 -4.21
C VAL A 148 -7.16 6.67 -3.56
N GLU A 149 -6.75 5.60 -4.22
CA GLU A 149 -6.86 4.24 -3.70
C GLU A 149 -5.50 3.76 -3.17
N PHE A 150 -5.47 3.26 -1.94
CA PHE A 150 -4.27 2.69 -1.30
C PHE A 150 -4.32 1.16 -1.38
N ARG A 151 -3.36 0.55 -2.09
CA ARG A 151 -3.44 -0.86 -2.55
C ARG A 151 -2.39 -1.85 -2.00
N PRO A 152 -1.31 -1.48 -1.26
CA PRO A 152 -0.21 -2.40 -0.96
C PRO A 152 -0.40 -3.28 0.28
N MET A 153 -1.56 -3.24 0.94
CA MET A 153 -1.83 -4.06 2.13
C MET A 153 -2.23 -5.47 1.77
N GLU A 154 -1.81 -6.45 2.58
CA GLU A 154 -2.34 -7.81 2.53
C GLU A 154 -3.65 -7.89 3.32
N VAL A 155 -4.52 -8.81 2.93
CA VAL A 155 -5.71 -9.14 3.72
C VAL A 155 -5.29 -9.88 4.99
N GLN A 156 -5.97 -9.59 6.10
CA GLN A 156 -5.70 -10.20 7.40
C GLN A 156 -6.75 -11.26 7.72
N LEU A 157 -6.47 -12.09 8.73
CA LEU A 157 -7.28 -13.26 9.06
C LEU A 157 -8.64 -12.89 9.69
N THR A 158 -8.68 -11.83 10.51
CA THR A 158 -9.90 -11.39 11.21
C THR A 158 -10.40 -10.02 10.73
N ASP A 159 -11.71 -9.79 10.88
CA ASP A 159 -12.32 -8.48 10.63
C ASP A 159 -11.71 -7.37 11.51
N PHE A 160 -11.30 -7.71 12.73
CA PHE A 160 -10.64 -6.79 13.65
C PHE A 160 -9.31 -6.28 13.08
N GLU A 161 -8.44 -7.18 12.61
CA GLU A 161 -7.16 -6.81 12.02
C GLU A 161 -7.36 -5.98 10.75
N ASN A 162 -8.26 -6.40 9.86
CA ASN A 162 -8.59 -5.66 8.64
C ASN A 162 -9.12 -4.25 8.97
N SER A 163 -10.03 -4.14 9.94
CA SER A 163 -10.54 -2.85 10.42
C SER A 163 -9.43 -1.97 11.00
N ALA A 164 -8.48 -2.56 11.73
CA ALA A 164 -7.36 -1.82 12.31
C ALA A 164 -6.50 -1.13 11.24
N TYR A 165 -6.15 -1.84 10.17
CA TYR A 165 -5.39 -1.26 9.06
C TYR A 165 -6.19 -0.21 8.28
N VAL A 166 -7.49 -0.44 8.05
CA VAL A 166 -8.36 0.54 7.39
C VAL A 166 -8.43 1.83 8.21
N VAL A 167 -8.72 1.72 9.50
CA VAL A 167 -8.80 2.88 10.41
C VAL A 167 -7.45 3.60 10.48
N PHE A 168 -6.34 2.86 10.53
CA PHE A 168 -5.01 3.46 10.52
C PHE A 168 -4.74 4.28 9.26
N VAL A 169 -5.05 3.76 8.07
CA VAL A 169 -4.87 4.51 6.81
C VAL A 169 -5.78 5.73 6.78
N VAL A 170 -7.04 5.61 7.19
CA VAL A 170 -7.98 6.74 7.23
C VAL A 170 -7.53 7.83 8.22
N LEU A 171 -7.03 7.45 9.40
CA LEU A 171 -6.50 8.42 10.35
C LEU A 171 -5.22 9.06 9.83
N LEU A 172 -4.32 8.27 9.22
CA LEU A 172 -3.07 8.78 8.67
C LEU A 172 -3.32 9.80 7.56
N THR A 173 -4.27 9.57 6.66
CA THR A 173 -4.61 10.53 5.60
C THR A 173 -5.20 11.83 6.17
N ARG A 174 -6.06 11.74 7.20
CA ARG A 174 -6.59 12.92 7.90
C ARG A 174 -5.49 13.74 8.58
N VAL A 175 -4.54 13.06 9.19
CA VAL A 175 -3.39 13.69 9.85
C VAL A 175 -2.43 14.31 8.85
N ILE A 176 -2.15 13.64 7.73
CA ILE A 176 -1.35 14.20 6.62
C ILE A 176 -1.93 15.55 6.19
N LEU A 177 -3.25 15.62 5.99
CA LEU A 177 -3.93 16.84 5.56
C LEU A 177 -3.97 17.90 6.68
N SER A 178 -4.29 17.49 7.90
CA SER A 178 -4.50 18.41 9.03
C SER A 178 -3.19 19.05 9.49
N TYR A 179 -2.11 18.27 9.54
CA TYR A 179 -0.78 18.72 9.98
C TYR A 179 0.13 19.08 8.81
N LYS A 180 -0.37 18.96 7.57
CA LYS A 180 0.38 19.24 6.33
C LYS A 180 1.70 18.47 6.30
N LEU A 181 1.66 17.19 6.67
CA LEU A 181 2.86 16.35 6.75
C LEU A 181 3.41 16.05 5.36
N ASP A 182 4.74 16.00 5.26
CA ASP A 182 5.45 15.74 4.01
C ASP A 182 6.22 14.41 4.06
N PHE A 183 5.77 13.44 3.26
CA PHE A 183 6.34 12.09 3.19
C PHE A 183 7.14 11.83 1.89
N LEU A 184 7.31 12.85 1.05
CA LEU A 184 7.94 12.68 -0.25
C LEU A 184 9.43 12.28 -0.12
N ILE A 185 9.83 11.27 -0.88
CA ILE A 185 11.21 10.77 -1.03
C ILE A 185 11.41 10.39 -2.52
N PRO A 186 12.64 10.22 -3.03
CA PRO A 186 12.85 9.77 -4.41
C PRO A 186 12.15 8.44 -4.72
N LEU A 187 11.54 8.32 -5.91
CA LEU A 187 10.85 7.10 -6.35
C LEU A 187 11.78 5.90 -6.43
N SER A 188 13.06 6.09 -6.78
CA SER A 188 14.05 5.01 -6.73
C SER A 188 14.15 4.37 -5.33
N LYS A 189 13.94 5.16 -4.28
CA LYS A 189 13.92 4.70 -2.88
C LYS A 189 12.59 4.11 -2.47
N VAL A 190 11.49 4.55 -3.05
CA VAL A 190 10.19 3.88 -2.93
C VAL A 190 10.26 2.47 -3.55
N ASP A 191 10.86 2.33 -4.73
CA ASP A 191 11.05 1.03 -5.39
C ASP A 191 11.96 0.09 -4.60
N GLU A 192 13.03 0.62 -4.00
CA GLU A 192 13.90 -0.14 -3.10
C GLU A 192 13.13 -0.62 -1.86
N ASN A 193 12.33 0.25 -1.23
CA ASN A 193 11.45 -0.13 -0.13
C ASN A 193 10.46 -1.22 -0.50
N MET A 194 9.90 -1.19 -1.72
CA MET A 194 8.97 -2.21 -2.19
C MET A 194 9.63 -3.58 -2.38
N LYS A 195 10.93 -3.63 -2.70
CA LYS A 195 11.69 -4.88 -2.73
C LYS A 195 11.92 -5.42 -1.31
N VAL A 196 12.47 -4.58 -0.43
CA VAL A 196 12.75 -4.94 0.97
C VAL A 196 11.48 -5.40 1.69
N ALA A 197 10.35 -4.73 1.47
CA ALA A 197 9.09 -5.03 2.15
C ALA A 197 8.52 -6.43 1.85
N GLN A 198 9.01 -7.11 0.81
CA GLN A 198 8.58 -8.46 0.46
C GLN A 198 9.41 -9.54 1.17
N GLU A 199 10.61 -9.22 1.62
CA GLU A 199 11.52 -10.19 2.24
C GLU A 199 10.90 -10.82 3.49
N ARG A 200 11.28 -12.07 3.77
CA ARG A 200 10.85 -12.78 4.98
C ARG A 200 11.22 -11.98 6.23
N ASP A 201 10.25 -11.80 7.13
CA ASP A 201 10.38 -11.06 8.39
C ASP A 201 10.83 -9.59 8.23
N ALA A 202 10.60 -8.99 7.05
CA ALA A 202 10.98 -7.60 6.76
C ALA A 202 10.39 -6.57 7.72
N VAL A 203 9.28 -6.88 8.39
CA VAL A 203 8.71 -6.02 9.43
C VAL A 203 9.67 -5.81 10.61
N LEU A 204 10.48 -6.82 10.96
CA LEU A 204 11.44 -6.74 12.05
C LEU A 204 12.88 -6.54 11.59
N GLN A 205 13.25 -7.13 10.45
CA GLN A 205 14.63 -7.13 9.95
C GLN A 205 14.89 -6.05 8.89
N GLY A 206 13.83 -5.59 8.21
CA GLY A 206 13.94 -4.66 7.10
C GLY A 206 14.23 -3.22 7.55
N MET A 207 15.01 -2.53 6.73
CA MET A 207 15.28 -1.10 6.87
C MET A 207 14.72 -0.37 5.65
N PHE A 208 13.97 0.70 5.88
CA PHE A 208 13.20 1.39 4.85
C PHE A 208 13.60 2.86 4.77
N TYR A 209 13.82 3.35 3.56
CA TYR A 209 14.02 4.77 3.31
C TYR A 209 12.76 5.55 3.71
N PHE A 210 12.92 6.50 4.61
CA PHE A 210 11.84 7.29 5.16
C PHE A 210 12.28 8.73 5.42
N ARG A 211 11.36 9.69 5.27
CA ARG A 211 11.65 11.11 5.50
C ARG A 211 12.06 11.33 6.96
N LYS A 212 13.18 12.03 7.18
CA LYS A 212 13.68 12.35 8.53
C LYS A 212 12.75 13.30 9.28
N ASP A 213 12.31 14.35 8.59
CA ASP A 213 11.47 15.41 9.14
C ASP A 213 10.23 15.58 8.28
N ILE A 214 9.10 15.10 8.81
CA ILE A 214 7.79 15.15 8.15
C ILE A 214 7.01 16.42 8.49
N CYS A 215 7.51 17.25 9.41
CA CYS A 215 6.83 18.47 9.89
C CYS A 215 7.44 19.76 9.32
N LYS A 216 8.73 19.75 8.92
CA LYS A 216 9.42 20.94 8.36
C LYS A 216 9.11 21.21 6.88
N GLY A 217 8.42 20.31 6.20
CA GLY A 217 7.93 20.52 4.82
C GLY A 217 6.75 21.49 4.79
N GLY A 218 7.01 22.79 5.03
CA GLY A 218 5.98 23.82 5.00
C GLY A 218 5.09 23.71 3.76
N ASN A 219 3.77 23.69 3.98
CA ASN A 219 2.72 23.92 2.97
C ASN A 219 2.81 23.14 1.64
N ALA A 220 3.47 21.98 1.57
CA ALA A 220 3.57 21.19 0.34
C ALA A 220 2.20 20.75 -0.22
N VAL A 221 1.19 20.65 0.65
CA VAL A 221 -0.16 20.15 0.33
C VAL A 221 -1.11 21.26 -0.15
N VAL A 222 -0.80 22.55 0.04
CA VAL A 222 -1.82 23.63 -0.17
C VAL A 222 -1.29 24.93 -0.81
N ASP A 223 -0.05 25.39 -0.56
CA ASP A 223 0.37 26.76 -0.97
C ASP A 223 1.61 26.82 -1.88
N GLY A 224 1.89 25.75 -2.63
CA GLY A 224 3.06 25.69 -3.50
C GLY A 224 4.33 25.38 -2.71
N CYS A 225 5.26 24.70 -3.37
CA CYS A 225 6.47 24.17 -2.72
C CYS A 225 7.23 25.30 -2.03
N SER A 226 7.51 25.12 -0.73
CA SER A 226 8.39 26.03 0.02
C SER A 226 9.62 26.31 -0.83
N LYS A 227 9.88 27.60 -1.14
CA LYS A 227 11.05 28.01 -1.90
C LYS A 227 12.27 27.36 -1.27
N ALA A 228 13.00 26.57 -2.08
CA ALA A 228 14.26 25.98 -1.67
C ALA A 228 15.09 27.07 -0.98
N GLN A 229 15.33 26.92 0.33
CA GLN A 229 16.29 27.78 1.00
C GLN A 229 17.62 27.53 0.30
N THR A 230 18.14 28.57 -0.34
CA THR A 230 19.52 28.65 -0.81
C THR A 230 20.44 28.62 0.41
N SER A 231 20.61 27.46 1.04
CA SER A 231 21.66 27.21 2.02
C SER A 231 22.73 26.38 1.34
N SER A 232 23.90 26.99 1.18
CA SER A 232 25.13 26.46 0.61
C SER A 232 25.86 25.46 1.53
N GLU A 233 25.11 24.63 2.23
CA GLU A 233 25.64 23.45 2.95
C GLU A 233 25.21 22.20 2.18
N PRO A 234 26.03 21.13 2.13
CA PRO A 234 25.61 19.88 1.51
C PRO A 234 24.33 19.44 2.21
N SER A 235 23.20 19.45 1.50
CA SER A 235 21.91 19.17 2.10
C SER A 235 21.99 17.81 2.77
N ALA A 236 21.93 17.77 4.10
CA ALA A 236 21.80 16.51 4.81
C ALA A 236 20.62 15.76 4.18
N GLU A 237 20.84 14.52 3.73
CA GLU A 237 19.82 13.76 2.99
C GLU A 237 18.46 13.87 3.70
N GLU A 238 17.40 14.28 2.99
CA GLU A 238 16.08 14.56 3.57
C GLU A 238 15.39 13.29 4.13
N TYR A 239 15.95 12.12 3.83
CA TYR A 239 15.48 10.80 4.21
C TYR A 239 16.62 9.94 4.78
N THR A 240 16.27 8.85 5.47
CA THR A 240 17.20 7.86 6.05
C THR A 240 16.55 6.49 6.11
N LEU A 241 17.37 5.45 6.25
CA LEU A 241 16.89 4.12 6.59
C LEU A 241 16.34 4.09 8.03
N MET A 242 15.16 3.51 8.22
CA MET A 242 14.50 3.30 9.50
C MET A 242 13.84 1.91 9.54
N SER A 243 13.81 1.28 10.71
CA SER A 243 12.99 0.07 10.91
C SER A 243 11.50 0.42 10.93
N ILE A 244 10.63 -0.57 10.69
CA ILE A 244 9.17 -0.37 10.82
C ILE A 244 8.81 0.06 12.25
N ASP A 245 9.46 -0.51 13.27
CA ASP A 245 9.26 -0.08 14.66
C ASP A 245 9.56 1.42 14.85
N THR A 246 10.67 1.91 14.29
CA THR A 246 11.02 3.33 14.36
C THR A 246 9.99 4.19 13.63
N ILE A 247 9.52 3.78 12.44
CA ILE A 247 8.53 4.53 11.66
C ILE A 247 7.18 4.58 12.40
N ILE A 248 6.72 3.45 12.94
CA ILE A 248 5.39 3.33 13.54
C ILE A 248 5.37 3.87 14.97
N ASN A 249 6.31 3.45 15.81
CA ASN A 249 6.33 3.74 17.24
C ASN A 249 7.22 4.92 17.61
N GLY A 250 8.12 5.33 16.72
CA GLY A 250 9.07 6.40 16.96
C GLY A 250 10.34 5.92 17.66
N LYS A 251 11.35 6.78 17.66
CA LYS A 251 12.60 6.61 18.39
C LYS A 251 13.12 7.98 18.76
N GLU A 252 13.36 8.21 20.06
CA GLU A 252 13.81 9.50 20.59
C GLU A 252 15.06 10.00 19.85
N GLY A 253 15.05 11.27 19.47
CA GLY A 253 16.12 11.90 18.70
C GLY A 253 16.23 11.47 17.23
N VAL A 254 15.38 10.52 16.77
CA VAL A 254 15.43 9.99 15.39
C VAL A 254 14.14 10.30 14.62
N PHE A 255 12.99 9.86 15.11
CA PHE A 255 11.70 10.04 14.44
C PHE A 255 10.55 10.03 15.46
N PRO A 256 9.54 10.92 15.35
CA PRO A 256 8.43 11.00 16.30
C PRO A 256 7.56 9.73 16.35
N GLY A 257 7.45 9.00 15.24
CA GLY A 257 6.57 7.84 15.10
C GLY A 257 5.16 8.20 14.63
N LEU A 258 4.59 7.38 13.73
CA LEU A 258 3.24 7.62 13.21
C LEU A 258 2.16 7.45 14.29
N ILE A 259 2.26 6.44 15.15
CA ILE A 259 1.27 6.18 16.21
C ILE A 259 1.26 7.32 17.25
N PRO A 260 2.40 7.84 17.75
CA PRO A 260 2.41 9.04 18.58
C PRO A 260 1.72 10.25 17.94
N ILE A 261 1.95 10.50 16.64
CA ILE A 261 1.32 11.61 15.93
C ILE A 261 -0.20 11.39 15.82
N LEU A 262 -0.64 10.18 15.47
CA LEU A 262 -2.07 9.84 15.41
C LEU A 262 -2.76 10.02 16.77
N ASN A 263 -2.11 9.64 17.86
CA ASN A 263 -2.65 9.84 19.21
C ASN A 263 -2.80 11.33 19.55
N SER A 264 -1.81 12.16 19.20
CA SER A 264 -1.90 13.62 19.39
C SER A 264 -3.02 14.25 18.57
N TYR A 265 -3.27 13.74 17.35
CA TYR A 265 -4.42 14.17 16.55
C TYR A 265 -5.75 13.82 17.22
N LEU A 266 -5.89 12.58 17.71
CA LEU A 266 -7.09 12.11 18.39
C LEU A 266 -7.39 12.83 19.71
N GLU A 267 -6.37 13.35 20.40
CA GLU A 267 -6.55 14.17 21.62
C GLU A 267 -7.31 15.48 21.35
N ASN A 268 -7.21 16.01 20.13
CA ASN A 268 -7.85 17.24 19.71
C ASN A 268 -9.21 17.02 19.03
N MET A 269 -9.65 15.76 18.91
CA MET A 269 -10.94 15.42 18.30
C MET A 269 -11.99 15.12 19.37
N GLU A 270 -13.19 15.63 19.17
CA GLU A 270 -14.37 15.23 19.95
C GLU A 270 -14.83 13.85 19.46
N VAL A 271 -14.41 12.81 20.18
CA VAL A 271 -14.78 11.41 19.91
C VAL A 271 -15.31 10.81 21.22
N ASP A 272 -16.41 10.06 21.14
CA ASP A 272 -16.96 9.37 22.31
C ASP A 272 -15.97 8.32 22.85
N VAL A 273 -16.15 7.95 24.12
CA VAL A 273 -15.20 7.10 24.85
C VAL A 273 -15.09 5.71 24.23
N ASP A 274 -16.20 5.14 23.74
CA ASP A 274 -16.23 3.78 23.21
C ASP A 274 -15.53 3.70 21.84
N THR A 275 -15.79 4.69 20.98
CA THR A 275 -15.09 4.84 19.70
C THR A 275 -13.60 5.09 19.93
N ARG A 276 -13.23 5.94 20.89
CA ARG A 276 -11.82 6.20 21.22
C ARG A 276 -11.12 4.93 21.72
N CYS A 277 -11.75 4.17 22.60
CA CYS A 277 -11.22 2.88 23.06
C CYS A 277 -11.01 1.89 21.90
N SER A 278 -11.97 1.82 20.97
CA SER A 278 -11.88 0.95 19.79
C SER A 278 -10.71 1.35 18.88
N ILE A 279 -10.55 2.65 18.58
CA ILE A 279 -9.42 3.17 17.82
C ILE A 279 -8.10 2.85 18.51
N LEU A 280 -7.99 3.06 19.82
CA LEU A 280 -6.77 2.76 20.57
C LEU A 280 -6.40 1.27 20.53
N ASN A 281 -7.39 0.37 20.54
CA ASN A 281 -7.14 -1.06 20.37
C ASN A 281 -6.62 -1.40 18.96
N TYR A 282 -7.15 -0.76 17.91
CA TYR A 282 -6.62 -0.89 16.56
C TYR A 282 -5.18 -0.39 16.43
N LEU A 283 -4.89 0.79 16.97
CA LEU A 283 -3.54 1.36 16.96
C LEU A 283 -2.55 0.51 17.79
N LYS A 284 -3.03 -0.10 18.88
CA LYS A 284 -2.24 -1.02 19.71
C LYS A 284 -1.81 -2.27 18.94
N LEU A 285 -2.69 -2.85 18.12
CA LEU A 285 -2.34 -3.99 17.24
C LEU A 285 -1.16 -3.61 16.34
N ILE A 286 -1.27 -2.47 15.65
CA ILE A 286 -0.25 -1.98 14.71
C ILE A 286 1.07 -1.70 15.41
N LYS A 287 1.02 -1.00 16.55
CA LYS A 287 2.18 -0.73 17.40
C LYS A 287 2.93 -2.02 17.77
N LYS A 288 2.20 -3.02 18.24
CA LYS A 288 2.77 -4.29 18.69
C LYS A 288 3.32 -5.15 17.55
N ARG A 289 2.72 -5.09 16.37
CA ARG A 289 3.27 -5.75 15.17
C ARG A 289 4.57 -5.09 14.72
N ALA A 290 4.60 -3.77 14.71
CA ALA A 290 5.80 -3.03 14.34
C ALA A 290 6.98 -3.32 15.27
N SER A 291 6.73 -3.49 16.58
CA SER A 291 7.77 -3.81 17.57
C SER A 291 8.10 -5.30 17.67
N GLY A 292 7.36 -6.18 16.98
CA GLY A 292 7.51 -7.64 17.09
C GLY A 292 6.93 -8.27 18.37
N GLU A 293 6.16 -7.52 19.17
CA GLU A 293 5.43 -8.09 20.31
C GLU A 293 4.26 -8.97 19.83
N LEU A 294 3.67 -8.63 18.68
CA LEU A 294 2.71 -9.48 17.97
C LEU A 294 3.26 -9.85 16.61
N MET A 295 2.93 -11.05 16.16
CA MET A 295 3.35 -11.56 14.85
C MET A 295 2.51 -10.94 13.73
N THR A 296 3.11 -10.84 12.55
CA THR A 296 2.35 -10.76 11.31
C THR A 296 1.69 -12.11 11.03
N VAL A 297 0.65 -12.13 10.20
CA VAL A 297 -0.01 -13.38 9.78
C VAL A 297 1.00 -14.29 9.08
N ALA A 298 1.89 -13.74 8.24
CA ALA A 298 2.92 -14.52 7.56
C ALA A 298 3.87 -15.21 8.55
N ARG A 299 4.36 -14.50 9.56
CA ARG A 299 5.23 -15.08 10.59
C ARG A 299 4.52 -16.17 11.38
N TRP A 300 3.30 -15.90 11.84
CA TRP A 300 2.51 -16.88 12.57
C TRP A 300 2.27 -18.16 11.74
N MET A 301 1.91 -18.03 10.47
CA MET A 301 1.72 -19.17 9.56
C MET A 301 3.01 -19.98 9.40
N ARG A 302 4.17 -19.31 9.29
CA ARG A 302 5.49 -19.98 9.24
C ARG A 302 5.78 -20.75 10.51
N GLU A 303 5.57 -20.14 11.68
CA GLU A 303 5.79 -20.81 12.96
C GLU A 303 4.82 -22.00 13.15
N PHE A 304 3.57 -21.87 12.69
CA PHE A 304 2.61 -22.97 12.69
C PHE A 304 3.09 -24.16 11.87
N ILE A 305 3.52 -23.95 10.62
CA ILE A 305 4.05 -25.04 9.77
C ILE A 305 5.35 -25.60 10.31
N ALA A 306 6.28 -24.74 10.76
CA ALA A 306 7.58 -25.18 11.26
C ALA A 306 7.47 -26.13 12.46
N ASN A 307 6.40 -25.99 13.26
CA ASN A 307 6.09 -26.83 14.41
C ASN A 307 5.09 -27.96 14.12
N HIS A 308 4.61 -28.11 12.87
CA HIS A 308 3.68 -29.17 12.52
C HIS A 308 4.37 -30.55 12.59
N PRO A 309 3.78 -31.58 13.22
CA PRO A 309 4.43 -32.89 13.40
C PRO A 309 4.89 -33.56 12.10
N ASP A 310 4.13 -33.38 11.02
CA ASP A 310 4.44 -33.96 9.72
C ASP A 310 5.41 -33.12 8.85
N TYR A 311 5.82 -31.94 9.32
CA TYR A 311 6.71 -31.07 8.55
C TYR A 311 8.15 -31.57 8.63
N LYS A 312 8.73 -31.88 7.46
CA LYS A 312 10.04 -32.53 7.34
C LYS A 312 11.22 -31.57 7.20
N GLN A 313 10.99 -30.27 7.44
CA GLN A 313 11.99 -29.21 7.25
C GLN A 313 12.53 -29.16 5.81
N ASP A 314 11.73 -29.58 4.84
CA ASP A 314 12.04 -29.66 3.40
C ASP A 314 11.33 -28.57 2.58
N SER A 315 10.71 -27.60 3.25
CA SER A 315 9.89 -26.54 2.65
C SER A 315 8.64 -27.03 1.92
N VAL A 316 8.27 -28.31 2.02
CA VAL A 316 7.07 -28.87 1.40
C VAL A 316 5.88 -28.79 2.37
N ILE A 317 4.77 -28.27 1.86
CA ILE A 317 3.48 -28.21 2.56
C ILE A 317 2.58 -29.26 1.93
N THR A 318 2.39 -30.38 2.61
CA THR A 318 1.49 -31.46 2.19
C THR A 318 0.03 -31.08 2.42
N ASP A 319 -0.89 -31.84 1.83
CA ASP A 319 -2.34 -31.64 2.02
C ASP A 319 -2.76 -31.68 3.50
N GLU A 320 -2.14 -32.55 4.31
CA GLU A 320 -2.41 -32.65 5.75
C GLU A 320 -1.96 -31.40 6.52
N ILE A 321 -0.75 -30.89 6.23
CA ILE A 321 -0.24 -29.65 6.83
C ILE A 321 -1.13 -28.47 6.44
N ASN A 322 -1.48 -28.39 5.15
CA ASN A 322 -2.35 -27.34 4.62
C ASN A 322 -3.74 -27.39 5.27
N TYR A 323 -4.34 -28.58 5.39
CA TYR A 323 -5.63 -28.76 6.05
C TYR A 323 -5.59 -28.27 7.50
N SER A 324 -4.58 -28.68 8.26
CA SER A 324 -4.38 -28.24 9.65
C SER A 324 -4.23 -26.73 9.77
N LEU A 325 -3.49 -26.10 8.86
CA LEU A 325 -3.31 -24.65 8.83
C LEU A 325 -4.64 -23.93 8.53
N ILE A 326 -5.34 -24.31 7.47
CA ILE A 326 -6.60 -23.67 7.07
C ILE A 326 -7.68 -23.87 8.13
N LEU A 327 -7.74 -25.05 8.76
CA LEU A 327 -8.66 -25.31 9.87
C LEU A 327 -8.36 -24.37 11.04
N LYS A 328 -7.08 -24.18 11.40
CA LYS A 328 -6.69 -23.27 12.48
C LYS A 328 -7.01 -21.81 12.12
N CYS A 329 -6.74 -21.40 10.87
CA CYS A 329 -7.15 -20.09 10.36
C CYS A 329 -8.65 -19.87 10.51
N ASN A 330 -9.47 -20.84 10.10
CA ASN A 330 -10.92 -20.77 10.23
C ASN A 330 -11.37 -20.65 11.70
N GLN A 331 -10.73 -21.37 12.62
CA GLN A 331 -11.03 -21.24 14.06
C GLN A 331 -10.71 -19.84 14.59
N ILE A 332 -9.59 -19.24 14.19
CA ILE A 332 -9.21 -17.89 14.61
C ILE A 332 -10.17 -16.85 14.00
N ALA A 333 -10.45 -16.95 12.70
CA ALA A 333 -11.34 -16.03 11.99
C ALA A 333 -12.76 -16.01 12.58
N ASN A 334 -13.25 -17.17 13.05
CA ASN A 334 -14.55 -17.30 13.71
C ASN A 334 -14.49 -17.18 15.24
N GLU A 335 -13.36 -16.75 15.82
CA GLU A 335 -13.17 -16.57 17.26
C GLU A 335 -13.43 -17.85 18.10
N LEU A 336 -13.26 -19.03 17.48
CA LEU A 336 -13.43 -20.33 18.13
C LEU A 336 -12.21 -20.76 18.96
N CYS A 337 -11.09 -20.07 18.80
CA CYS A 337 -9.91 -20.23 19.65
C CYS A 337 -9.18 -18.90 19.86
N GLU A 338 -8.53 -18.75 21.00
CA GLU A 338 -7.62 -17.63 21.24
C GLU A 338 -6.31 -17.82 20.44
N CYS A 339 -5.73 -16.71 19.97
CA CYS A 339 -4.41 -16.67 19.34
C CYS A 339 -3.67 -15.42 19.85
N PRO A 340 -3.07 -15.50 21.06
CA PRO A 340 -2.41 -14.35 21.67
C PRO A 340 -1.21 -13.85 20.88
N GLU A 341 -0.59 -14.68 20.03
CA GLU A 341 0.53 -14.32 19.17
C GLU A 341 0.13 -13.33 18.05
N LEU A 342 -1.11 -13.43 17.56
CA LEU A 342 -1.65 -12.54 16.51
C LEU A 342 -2.44 -11.36 17.09
N LEU A 343 -3.22 -11.59 18.14
CA LEU A 343 -4.26 -10.65 18.62
C LEU A 343 -3.95 -10.10 20.03
N GLY A 344 -2.99 -10.68 20.74
CA GLY A 344 -2.67 -10.35 22.12
C GLY A 344 -3.59 -11.01 23.15
N SER A 345 -3.07 -11.18 24.37
CA SER A 345 -3.83 -11.78 25.48
C SER A 345 -5.07 -10.95 25.84
N GLY A 346 -6.20 -11.62 26.06
CA GLY A 346 -7.45 -10.99 26.47
C GLY A 346 -8.23 -10.30 25.35
N PHE A 347 -7.82 -10.46 24.09
CA PHE A 347 -8.65 -10.05 22.95
C PHE A 347 -9.93 -10.89 22.90
N ARG A 348 -11.06 -10.27 23.24
CA ARG A 348 -12.41 -10.76 22.96
C ARG A 348 -13.18 -9.61 22.35
N LYS A 349 -13.90 -9.84 21.26
CA LYS A 349 -14.78 -8.82 20.68
C LYS A 349 -15.67 -8.28 21.79
N ALA A 350 -15.75 -6.95 21.94
CA ALA A 350 -16.79 -6.36 22.76
C ALA A 350 -18.11 -6.95 22.24
N LYS A 351 -18.83 -7.70 23.07
CA LYS A 351 -20.16 -8.18 22.69
C LYS A 351 -20.93 -6.92 22.33
N TYR A 352 -21.21 -6.73 21.05
CA TYR A 352 -22.22 -5.78 20.64
C TYR A 352 -23.48 -6.21 21.39
N SER A 353 -23.83 -5.46 22.44
CA SER A 353 -25.15 -5.58 23.03
C SER A 353 -26.10 -5.14 21.94
N GLY A 354 -26.64 -6.11 21.19
CA GLY A 354 -27.71 -5.87 20.24
C GLY A 354 -28.73 -4.99 20.93
N GLY A 355 -28.99 -3.82 20.35
CA GLY A 355 -30.03 -2.93 20.82
C GLY A 355 -31.28 -3.77 21.02
N LYS A 356 -31.87 -3.67 22.21
CA LYS A 356 -33.21 -4.20 22.45
C LYS A 356 -34.08 -3.64 21.33
N SER A 357 -34.57 -4.50 20.45
CA SER A 357 -35.75 -4.20 19.66
C SER A 357 -36.87 -3.98 20.67
N ASP A 358 -37.25 -2.73 20.92
CA ASP A 358 -38.49 -2.44 21.60
C ASP A 358 -39.63 -3.06 20.77
N PRO A 359 -40.45 -3.95 21.34
CA PRO A 359 -41.70 -4.32 20.70
C PRO A 359 -42.64 -3.13 20.85
N SER A 360 -42.85 -2.40 19.77
CA SER A 360 -43.94 -1.43 19.68
C SER A 360 -45.28 -2.18 19.72
N ASP A 361 -46.05 -1.93 20.77
CA ASP A 361 -47.51 -2.11 20.81
C ASP A 361 -48.22 -1.23 19.77
#